data_AF-A0A5M9INA5-F1
#
_entry.id   AF-A0A5M9INA5-F1
#
_cell.length_a   1.000
_cell.length_b   1.000
_cell.length_c   1.000
_cell.angle_alpha   90.00
_cell.angle_beta   90.00
_cell.angle_gamma   90.00
#
_symmetry.space_group_name_H-M   'P 1'
#
loop_
_entity.id
_entity.type
_entity.pdbx_description
1 polymer ?
#
loop_
_entity_poly.entity_id
_entity_poly.type
_entity_poly.pdbx_seq_one_letter_code
_entity_poly.pdbx_strand_id
1 'polypeptide(L)'
;MSLSLSQRAQVIESIEQGLSDGSLEIGDAVRRLRTEVTGLHQSQFAQMCKISVRTLVHIEHGEGNQTLKSLNAVFRPFGLQMGVVKVRRKRDD
;
A
#
# COMPACT_ATOMS: atom_id res chain seq x y z
N MET A 1 -1.54 -6.54 -20.07
CA MET A 1 -2.58 -5.52 -20.35
C MET A 1 -2.46 -4.43 -19.32
N SER A 2 -2.24 -3.17 -19.72
CA SER A 2 -2.26 -2.05 -18.78
C SER A 2 -3.69 -1.70 -18.41
N LEU A 3 -4.00 -1.61 -17.11
CA LEU A 3 -5.30 -1.14 -16.63
C LEU A 3 -5.62 0.25 -17.21
N SER A 4 -6.90 0.49 -17.52
CA SER A 4 -7.37 1.83 -17.86
C SER A 4 -7.23 2.78 -16.67
N LEU A 5 -7.19 4.09 -16.92
CA LEU A 5 -7.06 5.10 -15.85
C LEU A 5 -8.16 4.94 -14.78
N SER A 6 -9.41 4.69 -15.21
CA SER A 6 -10.55 4.46 -14.32
C SER A 6 -10.38 3.19 -13.48
N GLN A 7 -9.89 2.10 -14.09
CA GLN A 7 -9.66 0.85 -13.35
C GLN A 7 -8.56 1.00 -12.30
N ARG A 8 -7.50 1.76 -12.60
CA ARG A 8 -6.44 2.04 -11.63
C ARG A 8 -6.97 2.83 -10.44
N ALA A 9 -7.82 3.84 -10.69
CA ALA A 9 -8.45 4.61 -9.63
C ALA A 9 -9.32 3.73 -8.71
N GLN A 10 -10.11 2.81 -9.28
CA GLN A 10 -10.94 1.89 -8.51
C GLN A 10 -10.11 0.95 -7.61
N VAL A 11 -8.99 0.44 -8.11
CA VAL A 11 -8.10 -0.40 -7.30
C VAL A 11 -7.49 0.40 -6.14
N ILE A 12 -7.02 1.62 -6.40
CA ILE A 12 -6.46 2.50 -5.35
C ILE A 12 -7.51 2.82 -4.29
N GLU A 13 -8.75 3.14 -4.69
CA GLU A 13 -9.86 3.41 -3.78
C GLU A 13 -10.22 2.18 -2.93
N SER A 14 -10.28 0.99 -3.54
CA SER A 14 -10.50 -0.26 -2.80
C SER A 14 -9.40 -0.53 -1.77
N ILE A 15 -8.14 -0.21 -2.08
CA ILE A 15 -7.01 -0.37 -1.15
C ILE A 15 -7.12 0.63 0.00
N GLU A 16 -7.46 1.89 -0.29
CA GLU A 16 -7.66 2.92 0.74
C GLU A 16 -8.79 2.52 1.70
N GLN A 17 -9.94 2.09 1.18
CA GLN A 17 -11.07 1.67 1.99
C GLN A 17 -10.71 0.49 2.90
N GLY A 18 -10.03 -0.53 2.36
CA GLY A 18 -9.59 -1.70 3.14
C GLY A 18 -8.57 -1.37 4.23
N LEU A 19 -7.66 -0.41 3.97
CA LEU A 19 -6.74 0.10 4.99
C LEU A 19 -7.49 0.88 6.07
N SER A 20 -8.46 1.71 5.67
CA SER A 20 -9.24 2.58 6.54
C SER A 20 -10.22 1.82 7.45
N ASP A 21 -10.75 0.68 7.01
CA ASP A 21 -11.63 -0.18 7.81
C ASP A 21 -10.91 -1.34 8.52
N GLY A 22 -9.62 -1.54 8.23
CA GLY A 22 -8.78 -2.56 8.84
C GLY A 22 -8.97 -3.97 8.27
N SER A 23 -9.69 -4.13 7.15
CA SER A 23 -9.83 -5.40 6.44
C SER A 23 -8.63 -5.77 5.59
N LEU A 24 -7.73 -4.82 5.30
CA LEU A 24 -6.52 -5.01 4.52
C LEU A 24 -5.28 -4.62 5.33
N GLU A 25 -4.30 -5.52 5.39
CA GLU A 25 -3.01 -5.21 6.00
C GLU A 25 -2.14 -4.35 5.08
N ILE A 26 -1.26 -3.54 5.68
CA ILE A 26 -0.37 -2.62 4.95
C ILE A 26 0.51 -3.38 3.95
N GLY A 27 1.03 -4.55 4.32
CA GLY A 27 1.90 -5.34 3.43
C GLY A 27 1.18 -5.80 2.17
N ASP A 28 -0.05 -6.28 2.32
CA ASP A 28 -0.89 -6.67 1.19
C ASP A 28 -1.31 -5.47 0.35
N ALA A 29 -1.69 -4.35 0.97
CA ALA A 29 -1.98 -3.11 0.25
C ALA A 29 -0.81 -2.66 -0.64
N VAL A 30 0.41 -2.67 -0.11
CA VAL A 30 1.63 -2.31 -0.87
C VAL A 30 1.88 -3.29 -2.01
N ARG A 31 1.71 -4.60 -1.77
CA ARG A 31 1.83 -5.63 -2.81
C ARG A 31 0.82 -5.40 -3.93
N ARG A 32 -0.45 -5.11 -3.60
CA ARG A 32 -1.51 -4.82 -4.58
C ARG A 32 -1.21 -3.58 -5.40
N LEU A 33 -0.76 -2.48 -4.77
CA LEU A 33 -0.30 -1.28 -5.50
C LEU A 33 0.82 -1.63 -6.50
N ARG A 34 1.77 -2.48 -6.08
CA ARG A 34 2.84 -2.93 -6.97
C ARG A 34 2.31 -3.78 -8.13
N THR A 35 1.59 -4.85 -7.85
CA THR A 35 1.22 -5.84 -8.88
C THR A 35 0.02 -5.43 -9.71
N GLU A 36 -1.03 -4.92 -9.11
CA GLU A 36 -2.29 -4.59 -9.79
C GLU A 36 -2.22 -3.22 -10.45
N VAL A 37 -1.70 -2.19 -9.76
CA VAL A 37 -1.75 -0.81 -10.27
C VAL A 37 -0.58 -0.50 -11.20
N THR A 38 0.63 -0.98 -10.89
CA THR A 38 1.84 -0.68 -11.67
C THR A 38 2.35 -1.84 -12.52
N GLY A 39 2.08 -3.08 -12.13
CA GLY A 39 2.64 -4.27 -12.78
C GLY A 39 4.16 -4.42 -12.64
N LEU A 40 4.79 -3.68 -11.71
CA LEU A 40 6.24 -3.65 -11.55
C LEU A 40 6.77 -4.80 -10.67
N HIS A 41 7.98 -5.25 -10.97
CA HIS A 41 8.73 -6.11 -10.04
C HIS A 41 9.25 -5.30 -8.85
N GLN A 42 9.60 -5.98 -7.75
CA GLN A 42 9.99 -5.34 -6.49
C GLN A 42 11.14 -4.33 -6.64
N SER A 43 12.15 -4.62 -7.46
CA SER A 43 13.27 -3.70 -7.69
C SER A 43 12.84 -2.39 -8.34
N GLN A 44 12.04 -2.46 -9.41
CA GLN A 44 11.52 -1.30 -10.13
C GLN A 44 10.57 -0.49 -9.26
N PHE A 45 9.70 -1.17 -8.50
CA PHE A 45 8.76 -0.52 -7.61
C PHE A 45 9.46 0.19 -6.44
N ALA A 46 10.47 -0.43 -5.85
CA ALA A 46 11.27 0.18 -4.78
C ALA A 46 11.99 1.44 -5.29
N GLN A 47 12.55 1.40 -6.50
CA GLN A 47 13.16 2.56 -7.16
C GLN A 47 12.13 3.68 -7.39
N MET A 48 10.94 3.34 -7.89
CA MET A 48 9.84 4.30 -8.08
C MET A 48 9.45 4.98 -6.76
N CYS A 49 9.38 4.21 -5.68
CA CYS A 49 9.07 4.71 -4.33
C CYS A 49 10.26 5.34 -3.60
N LYS A 50 11.46 5.34 -4.21
CA LYS A 50 12.72 5.87 -3.62
C LYS A 50 13.07 5.23 -2.28
N ILE A 51 12.88 3.90 -2.17
CA ILE A 51 13.27 3.09 -1.00
C ILE A 51 14.16 1.92 -1.42
N SER A 52 14.83 1.28 -0.47
CA SER A 52 15.58 0.06 -0.76
C SER A 52 14.65 -1.12 -1.05
N VAL A 53 15.08 -2.07 -1.88
CA VAL A 53 14.31 -3.31 -2.13
C VAL A 53 14.08 -4.08 -0.85
N ARG A 54 15.07 -4.12 0.06
CA ARG A 54 14.93 -4.74 1.38
C ARG A 54 13.81 -4.08 2.19
N THR A 55 13.73 -2.76 2.18
CA THR A 55 12.65 -2.02 2.86
C THR A 55 11.29 -2.40 2.26
N LEU A 56 11.17 -2.46 0.93
CA LEU A 56 9.93 -2.88 0.28
C LEU A 56 9.54 -4.30 0.67
N VAL A 57 10.47 -5.27 0.64
CA VAL A 57 10.21 -6.67 1.01
C VAL A 57 9.73 -6.78 2.45
N HIS A 58 10.39 -6.08 3.38
CA HIS A 58 9.96 -6.08 4.78
C HIS A 58 8.56 -5.46 4.94
N ILE A 59 8.25 -4.38 4.22
CA ILE A 59 6.89 -3.80 4.21
C ILE A 59 5.88 -4.83 3.68
N GLU A 60 6.15 -5.46 2.53
CA GLU A 60 5.23 -6.45 1.90
C GLU A 60 5.03 -7.72 2.73
N HIS A 61 5.95 -8.07 3.62
CA HIS A 61 5.83 -9.21 4.52
C HIS A 61 5.27 -8.83 5.89
N GLY A 62 4.99 -7.55 6.15
CA GLY A 62 4.61 -7.07 7.49
C GLY A 62 5.72 -7.24 8.53
N GLU A 63 6.97 -7.40 8.09
CA GLU A 63 8.13 -7.63 8.94
C GLU A 63 8.78 -6.31 9.35
N GLY A 64 9.12 -6.20 10.64
CA GLY A 64 9.88 -5.06 11.18
C GLY A 64 9.07 -3.79 11.43
N ASN A 65 9.70 -2.81 12.07
CA ASN A 65 9.06 -1.56 12.45
C ASN A 65 9.24 -0.49 11.35
N GLN A 66 8.28 -0.45 10.42
CA GLN A 66 8.37 0.44 9.27
C GLN A 66 8.11 1.89 9.68
N THR A 67 9.01 2.78 9.25
CA THR A 67 8.84 4.21 9.54
C THR A 67 7.68 4.78 8.73
N LEU A 68 6.95 5.76 9.30
CA LEU A 68 5.95 6.54 8.56
C LEU A 68 6.54 7.17 7.29
N LYS A 69 7.83 7.52 7.29
CA LYS A 69 8.53 8.04 6.12
C LYS A 69 8.58 7.00 4.99
N SER A 70 8.94 5.76 5.29
CA SER A 70 9.00 4.68 4.30
C SER A 70 7.60 4.35 3.75
N LEU A 71 6.59 4.27 4.62
CA LEU A 71 5.21 4.04 4.21
C LEU A 71 4.70 5.17 3.29
N ASN A 72 4.88 6.42 3.69
CA ASN A 72 4.51 7.56 2.86
C ASN A 72 5.25 7.60 1.53
N ALA A 73 6.51 7.16 1.47
CA ALA A 73 7.25 7.08 0.21
C ALA A 73 6.59 6.11 -0.79
N VAL A 74 5.99 5.02 -0.30
CA VAL A 74 5.25 4.04 -1.11
C VAL A 74 3.87 4.56 -1.52
N PHE A 75 3.17 5.26 -0.64
CA PHE A 75 1.80 5.71 -0.88
C PHE A 75 1.70 6.98 -1.74
N ARG A 76 2.68 7.89 -1.64
CA ARG A 76 2.67 9.19 -2.35
C ARG A 76 2.52 9.09 -3.88
N PRO A 77 3.18 8.15 -4.59
CA PRO A 77 2.98 7.97 -6.04
C PRO A 77 1.53 7.71 -6.45
N PHE A 78 0.69 7.25 -5.51
CA PHE A 78 -0.73 6.93 -5.73
C PHE A 78 -1.68 8.00 -5.18
N GLY A 79 -1.15 9.14 -4.73
CA GLY A 79 -1.96 10.19 -4.09
C GLY A 79 -2.41 9.85 -2.67
N LEU A 80 -1.80 8.83 -2.05
CA LEU A 80 -2.13 8.37 -0.70
C LEU A 80 -1.05 8.78 0.31
N GLN A 81 -1.42 8.87 1.58
CA GLN A 81 -0.51 9.06 2.70
C GLN A 81 -1.06 8.40 3.96
N MET A 82 -0.16 8.02 4.87
CA MET A 82 -0.53 7.52 6.19
C MET A 82 -1.21 8.63 7.00
N GLY A 83 -2.31 8.26 7.67
CA GLY A 83 -3.10 9.15 8.52
C GLY A 83 -3.69 8.42 9.72
N VAL A 84 -4.38 9.16 10.57
CA VAL A 84 -5.08 8.62 11.74
C VAL A 84 -6.52 8.29 11.35
N VAL A 85 -6.97 7.09 11.67
CA VAL A 85 -8.36 6.64 11.49
C VAL A 85 -9.02 6.33 12.83
N LYS A 86 -10.35 6.25 12.86
CA LYS A 86 -11.08 5.83 14.07
C LYS A 86 -10.78 4.36 14.36
N VAL A 87 -10.39 4.05 15.59
CA VAL A 87 -10.26 2.66 16.05
C VAL A 87 -11.66 2.03 16.06
N ARG A 88 -11.90 1.09 15.15
CA ARG A 88 -13.12 0.27 15.17
C ARG A 88 -12.93 -0.84 16.20
N ARG A 89 -13.60 -0.72 17.35
CA ARG A 89 -13.73 -1.87 18.26
C ARG A 89 -14.70 -2.85 17.61
N LYS A 90 -14.24 -4.06 17.32
CA LYS A 90 -15.15 -5.18 17.08
C LYS A 90 -16.00 -5.29 18.34
N ARG A 91 -17.31 -5.04 18.24
CA ARG A 91 -18.23 -5.49 19.27
C ARG A 91 -18.30 -6.99 19.06
N ASP A 92 -17.64 -7.75 19.92
CA ASP A 92 -17.94 -9.17 20.07
C ASP A 92 -19.37 -9.20 20.66
N ASP A 93 -20.36 -9.46 19.81
CA ASP A 93 -21.69 -9.93 20.19
C ASP A 93 -21.70 -11.46 20.13
#